data_AF-A0A661S7Z5-F1
#
_entry.id   AF-A0A661S7Z5-F1
#
_cell.length_a   1.000
_cell.length_b   1.000
_cell.length_c   1.000
_cell.angle_alpha   90.00
_cell.angle_beta   90.00
_cell.angle_gamma   90.00
#
_symmetry.space_group_name_H-M   'P 1'
#
loop_
_entity.id
_entity.type
_entity.pdbx_description
1 polymer ?
#
loop_
_entity_poly.entity_id
_entity_poly.type
_entity_poly.pdbx_seq_one_letter_code
_entity_poly.pdbx_strand_id
1 'polypeptide(L)'
;MKEVVIVSGSRTAIGNFGGGLKTVSVVDLGSLVMKDTLKRVNLKPVPSQEMEDIAPDTLKGKGVIELEKKGYDWDDAATPIAIDEVIMGNVL
;
A
#
# COMPACT_ATOMS: atom_id res chain seq x y z
N MET A 1 6.44 15.47 -21.43
CA MET A 1 6.49 15.22 -19.97
C MET A 1 5.07 15.25 -19.44
N LYS A 2 4.71 14.31 -18.55
CA LYS A 2 3.42 14.36 -17.83
C LYS A 2 3.58 15.22 -16.58
N GLU A 3 2.53 15.90 -16.16
CA GLU A 3 2.52 16.63 -14.89
C GLU A 3 2.52 15.65 -13.71
N VAL A 4 3.23 16.01 -12.65
CA VAL A 4 3.36 15.21 -11.43
C VAL A 4 2.74 16.00 -10.28
N VAL A 5 1.82 15.38 -9.56
CA VAL A 5 1.07 16.01 -8.47
C VAL A 5 1.05 15.12 -7.23
N ILE A 6 1.02 15.72 -6.05
CA ILE A 6 0.78 15.04 -4.78
C ILE A 6 -0.73 15.07 -4.53
N VAL A 7 -1.35 13.90 -4.48
CA VAL A 7 -2.82 13.78 -4.32
C VAL A 7 -3.25 13.48 -2.89
N SER A 8 -2.36 12.94 -2.06
CA SER A 8 -2.66 12.56 -0.67
C SER A 8 -1.37 12.43 0.14
N GLY A 9 -1.47 12.52 1.47
CA GLY A 9 -0.38 12.29 2.39
C GLY A 9 -0.90 11.98 3.79
N SER A 10 -0.22 11.05 4.48
CA SER A 10 -0.53 10.69 5.85
C SER A 10 0.76 10.44 6.64
N ARG A 11 0.64 10.44 7.98
CA ARG A 11 1.71 10.06 8.90
C ARG A 11 1.12 9.48 10.18
N THR A 12 1.92 8.65 10.86
CA THR A 12 1.63 8.25 12.23
C THR A 12 1.93 9.38 13.22
N ALA A 13 1.57 9.16 14.49
CA ALA A 13 2.10 9.96 15.59
C ALA A 13 3.63 9.74 15.74
N ILE A 14 4.34 10.75 16.23
CA ILE A 14 5.76 10.63 16.52
C ILE A 14 5.91 9.97 17.89
N GLY A 15 6.56 8.81 17.94
CA GLY A 15 6.82 8.10 19.19
C GLY A 15 8.11 8.58 19.85
N ASN A 16 8.08 8.74 21.18
CA ASN A 16 9.31 8.90 21.96
C ASN A 16 10.06 7.57 22.05
N PHE A 17 11.39 7.64 22.18
CA PHE A 17 12.22 6.46 22.40
C PHE A 17 11.76 5.70 23.66
N GLY A 18 11.52 4.38 23.52
CA GLY A 18 10.96 3.55 24.60
C GLY A 18 9.51 3.88 24.99
N GLY A 19 8.81 4.72 24.22
CA GLY A 19 7.46 5.19 24.50
C GLY A 19 6.35 4.31 23.92
N GLY A 20 5.20 4.92 23.62
CA GLY A 20 3.96 4.22 23.28
C GLY A 20 3.98 3.39 22.00
N LEU A 21 4.89 3.68 21.06
CA LEU A 21 5.02 2.94 19.80
C LEU A 21 6.14 1.87 19.84
N LYS A 22 6.81 1.65 20.98
CA LYS A 22 7.99 0.78 21.06
C LYS A 22 7.74 -0.68 20.65
N THR A 23 6.50 -1.15 20.73
CA THR A 23 6.11 -2.52 20.39
C THR A 23 5.47 -2.63 19.02
N VAL A 24 5.32 -1.53 18.29
CA VAL A 24 4.76 -1.52 16.93
C VAL A 24 5.91 -1.66 15.94
N SER A 25 5.83 -2.64 15.05
CA SER A 25 6.89 -2.84 14.06
C SER A 25 6.91 -1.70 13.04
N VAL A 26 8.08 -1.42 12.47
CA VAL A 26 8.20 -0.41 11.39
C VAL A 26 7.34 -0.76 10.17
N VAL A 27 7.15 -2.06 9.90
CA VAL A 27 6.30 -2.54 8.80
C VAL A 27 4.83 -2.23 9.07
N ASP A 28 4.37 -2.39 10.31
CA ASP A 28 2.99 -2.06 10.68
C ASP A 28 2.75 -0.54 10.61
N LEU A 29 3.70 0.27 11.06
CA LEU A 29 3.62 1.73 10.93
C LEU A 29 3.57 2.17 9.46
N GLY A 30 4.44 1.61 8.62
CA GLY A 30 4.48 1.91 7.18
C GLY A 30 3.21 1.47 6.45
N SER A 31 2.76 0.24 6.68
CA SER A 31 1.54 -0.29 6.05
C SER A 31 0.29 0.50 6.45
N LEU A 32 0.19 0.93 7.72
CA LEU A 32 -0.88 1.80 8.20
C LEU A 32 -0.93 3.11 7.41
N VAL A 33 0.21 3.79 7.26
CA VAL A 33 0.30 5.07 6.54
C VAL A 33 -0.03 4.92 5.06
N MET A 34 0.50 3.89 4.40
CA MET A 34 0.20 3.62 2.98
C MET A 34 -1.30 3.38 2.77
N LYS A 35 -1.93 2.58 3.63
CA LYS A 35 -3.36 2.28 3.55
C LYS A 35 -4.22 3.53 3.78
N ASP A 36 -3.92 4.29 4.83
CA ASP A 36 -4.63 5.53 5.17
C ASP A 36 -4.51 6.58 4.06
N THR A 37 -3.33 6.71 3.45
CA THR A 37 -3.09 7.66 2.34
C THR A 37 -4.00 7.39 1.15
N LEU A 38 -4.20 6.12 0.76
CA LEU A 38 -5.08 5.75 -0.35
C LEU A 38 -6.57 5.86 0.02
N LYS A 39 -6.95 5.41 1.23
CA LYS A 39 -8.34 5.46 1.70
C LYS A 39 -8.87 6.89 1.79
N ARG A 40 -8.05 7.88 2.20
CA ARG A 40 -8.43 9.30 2.27
C ARG A 40 -8.93 9.89 0.96
N VAL A 41 -8.46 9.37 -0.16
CA VAL A 41 -8.84 9.81 -1.52
C VAL A 41 -9.66 8.76 -2.26
N ASN A 42 -10.22 7.80 -1.52
CA ASN A 42 -11.07 6.72 -2.04
C ASN A 42 -10.43 5.95 -3.21
N LEU A 43 -9.15 5.60 -3.08
CA LEU A 43 -8.43 4.79 -4.07
C LEU A 43 -8.20 3.38 -3.53
N LYS A 44 -8.22 2.39 -4.43
CA LYS A 44 -7.81 1.01 -4.13
C LYS A 44 -6.74 0.51 -5.11
N PRO A 45 -5.67 -0.15 -4.63
CA PRO A 45 -4.64 -0.70 -5.49
C PRO A 45 -5.14 -1.96 -6.19
N VAL A 46 -4.90 -2.05 -7.50
CA VAL A 46 -5.15 -3.24 -8.33
C VAL A 46 -3.99 -3.44 -9.31
N PRO A 47 -3.70 -4.68 -9.74
CA PRO A 47 -2.76 -4.89 -10.84
C PRO A 47 -3.32 -4.26 -12.13
N SER A 48 -2.43 -3.73 -12.97
CA SER A 48 -2.79 -3.37 -14.35
C SER A 48 -2.85 -4.63 -15.23
N GLN A 49 -3.53 -4.55 -16.38
CA GLN A 49 -3.54 -5.65 -17.35
C GLN A 49 -2.12 -6.05 -17.77
N GLU A 50 -1.23 -5.08 -17.97
CA GLU A 50 0.17 -5.33 -18.31
C GLU A 50 0.90 -6.11 -17.21
N MET A 51 0.69 -5.76 -15.94
CA MET A 51 1.24 -6.50 -14.80
C MET A 51 0.75 -7.95 -14.75
N GLU A 52 -0.52 -8.20 -15.08
CA GLU A 52 -1.08 -9.56 -15.17
C GLU A 52 -0.50 -10.34 -16.36
N ASP A 53 -0.27 -9.67 -17.48
CA ASP A 53 0.25 -10.30 -18.69
C ASP A 53 1.69 -10.75 -18.53
N ILE A 54 2.52 -9.97 -17.81
CA ILE A 54 3.95 -10.26 -17.54
C ILE A 54 4.19 -11.03 -16.24
N ALA A 55 3.13 -11.35 -15.47
CA ALA A 55 3.26 -12.11 -14.24
C ALA A 55 3.91 -13.49 -14.48
N PRO A 56 4.74 -14.00 -13.54
CA PRO A 56 5.34 -15.32 -13.69
C PRO A 56 4.29 -16.42 -13.91
N ASP A 57 4.55 -17.36 -14.82
CA ASP A 57 3.61 -18.43 -15.20
C ASP A 57 3.10 -19.24 -14.00
N THR A 58 3.93 -19.43 -12.98
CA THR A 58 3.57 -20.17 -11.76
C THR A 58 2.58 -19.41 -10.86
N LEU A 59 2.41 -18.11 -11.06
CA LEU A 59 1.55 -17.22 -10.28
C LEU A 59 0.37 -16.66 -11.09
N LYS A 60 0.46 -16.68 -12.43
CA LYS A 60 -0.56 -16.14 -13.33
C LYS A 60 -1.93 -16.80 -13.10
N GLY A 61 -2.98 -15.99 -13.09
CA GLY A 61 -4.37 -16.46 -12.94
C GLY A 61 -4.76 -16.95 -11.54
N LYS A 62 -3.87 -16.88 -10.53
CA LYS A 62 -4.21 -17.27 -9.14
C LYS A 62 -5.02 -16.22 -8.39
N GLY A 63 -5.08 -14.99 -8.89
CA GLY A 63 -5.72 -13.87 -8.21
C GLY A 63 -5.06 -13.55 -6.87
N VAL A 64 -5.85 -12.97 -5.96
CA VAL A 64 -5.39 -12.56 -4.63
C VAL A 64 -5.12 -13.77 -3.74
N ILE A 65 -3.90 -13.88 -3.23
CA ILE A 65 -3.48 -15.01 -2.37
C ILE A 65 -3.85 -14.80 -0.89
N GLU A 66 -3.81 -15.87 -0.09
CA GLU A 66 -4.16 -15.83 1.33
C GLU A 66 -3.39 -14.79 2.15
N LEU A 67 -2.13 -14.51 1.79
CA LEU A 67 -1.35 -13.46 2.46
C LEU A 67 -1.95 -12.08 2.23
N GLU A 68 -2.34 -11.79 0.99
CA GLU A 68 -2.89 -10.50 0.58
C GLU A 68 -4.30 -10.31 1.15
N LYS A 69 -5.13 -11.36 1.17
CA LYS A 69 -6.47 -11.33 1.77
C LYS A 69 -6.47 -10.85 3.23
N LYS A 70 -5.43 -11.14 4.00
CA LYS A 70 -5.30 -10.68 5.40
C LYS A 70 -5.20 -9.15 5.51
N GLY A 71 -4.61 -8.50 4.51
CA GLY A 71 -4.45 -7.04 4.46
C GLY A 71 -5.48 -6.34 3.56
N TYR A 72 -6.19 -7.09 2.73
CA TYR A 72 -7.15 -6.58 1.76
C TYR A 72 -8.42 -6.09 2.44
N ASP A 73 -8.43 -4.81 2.76
CA ASP A 73 -9.60 -4.11 3.31
C ASP A 73 -9.68 -2.77 2.56
N TRP A 74 -10.35 -2.83 1.42
CA TRP A 74 -10.59 -1.73 0.49
C TRP A 74 -12.10 -1.67 0.23
N ASP A 75 -12.63 -0.46 0.05
CA ASP A 75 -14.03 -0.28 -0.34
C ASP A 75 -14.22 -0.74 -1.79
N ASP A 76 -15.25 -1.54 -2.06
CA ASP A 76 -15.59 -1.95 -3.42
C ASP A 76 -15.92 -0.75 -4.32
N ALA A 77 -16.46 0.33 -3.74
CA ALA A 77 -16.75 1.59 -4.42
C ALA A 77 -15.52 2.50 -4.61
N ALA A 78 -14.35 2.14 -4.07
CA ALA A 78 -13.12 2.91 -4.29
C ALA A 78 -12.63 2.82 -5.73
N THR A 79 -12.07 3.92 -6.24
CA THR A 79 -11.55 4.00 -7.60
C THR A 79 -10.28 3.14 -7.71
N PRO A 80 -10.22 2.18 -8.66
CA PRO A 80 -9.04 1.34 -8.85
C PRO A 80 -7.88 2.14 -9.44
N ILE A 81 -6.67 1.90 -8.93
CA ILE A 81 -5.43 2.47 -9.47
C ILE A 81 -4.32 1.41 -9.49
N ALA A 82 -3.53 1.42 -10.56
CA ALA A 82 -2.30 0.65 -10.63
C ALA A 82 -1.18 1.41 -9.91
N ILE A 83 -0.48 0.71 -9.01
CA ILE A 83 0.69 1.24 -8.32
C ILE A 83 1.91 0.56 -8.93
N ASP A 84 2.74 1.35 -9.59
CA ASP A 84 3.96 0.86 -10.23
C ASP A 84 5.11 0.68 -9.23
N GLU A 85 5.28 1.67 -8.35
CA GLU A 85 6.41 1.69 -7.41
C GLU A 85 5.95 2.03 -5.99
N VAL A 86 6.52 1.30 -5.02
CA VAL A 86 6.41 1.61 -3.59
C VAL A 86 7.82 1.72 -3.03
N ILE A 87 8.19 2.91 -2.59
CA ILE A 87 9.50 3.16 -1.98
C ILE A 87 9.34 3.21 -0.47
N MET A 88 9.92 2.24 0.24
CA MET A 88 9.96 2.20 1.70
C MET A 88 11.40 2.28 2.19
N GLY A 89 11.72 3.36 2.92
CA GLY A 89 13.01 3.52 3.59
C GLY A 89 12.91 3.10 5.05
N ASN A 90 13.89 2.34 5.53
CA ASN A 90 14.15 2.16 6.96
C ASN A 90 15.43 2.93 7.31
N VAL A 91 15.33 3.87 8.24
CA VAL A 91 16.49 4.59 8.78
C VAL A 91 16.74 4.05 10.17
N LEU A 92 17.89 3.38 10.34
CA LEU A 92 18.35 2.76 11.59
C LEU A 92 18.93 3.79 12.56
#